data_AF-A0A9W7ZN81-F1
#
_entry.id   AF-A0A9W7ZN81-F1
#
_cell.length_a   1.000
_cell.length_b   1.000
_cell.length_c   1.000
_cell.angle_alpha   90.00
_cell.angle_beta   90.00
_cell.angle_gamma   90.00
#
_symmetry.space_group_name_H-M   'P 1'
#
loop_
_entity.id
_entity.type
_entity.pdbx_description
1 polymer ?
#
loop_
_entity_poly.entity_id
_entity_poly.type
_entity_poly.pdbx_seq_one_letter_code
_entity_poly.pdbx_strand_id
1 'polypeptide(L)'
;MASKNPYTDRQLVDEKSHKSLTLCRTVLKSPQTSQATRVSCLARFVALLDALPSVRALDRQLRSNATSHISTSECRLLLDRSIAYRDLAQAFHRLGDSCNSTYNYQRATTLLQTLFSSISAQEESEICADRREMADTTQKALMEALCDWAEIERTMGRNTIAKRIQDRAARLTKSLANS
;
A
#
# COMPACT_ATOMS: atom_id res chain seq x y z
N MET A 1 -8.02 10.81 -42.13
CA MET A 1 -8.31 10.52 -40.71
C MET A 1 -7.08 9.86 -40.10
N ALA A 2 -6.35 10.56 -39.24
CA ALA A 2 -5.12 10.04 -38.64
C ALA A 2 -5.46 8.97 -37.59
N SER A 3 -5.04 7.74 -37.86
CA SER A 3 -5.06 6.63 -36.90
C SER A 3 -4.14 6.99 -35.73
N LYS A 4 -4.71 7.33 -34.57
CA LYS A 4 -3.95 7.45 -33.32
C LYS A 4 -3.47 6.05 -32.95
N ASN A 5 -2.17 5.83 -33.10
CA ASN A 5 -1.53 4.56 -32.76
C ASN A 5 -1.64 4.35 -31.23
N PRO A 6 -2.42 3.35 -30.75
CA PRO A 6 -2.68 3.14 -29.32
C PRO A 6 -1.43 2.69 -28.53
N TYR A 7 -0.34 2.36 -29.22
CA TYR A 7 0.94 2.00 -28.61
C TYR A 7 1.75 3.21 -28.14
N THR A 8 1.58 4.37 -28.80
CA THR A 8 2.33 5.59 -28.46
C THR A 8 1.82 6.22 -27.17
N ASP A 9 0.52 6.19 -26.92
CA ASP A 9 -0.09 6.70 -25.68
C ASP A 9 0.28 5.86 -24.45
N ARG A 10 0.42 4.53 -24.60
CA ARG A 10 0.84 3.65 -23.49
C ARG A 10 2.28 3.91 -23.04
N GLN A 11 3.21 4.11 -23.98
CA GLN A 11 4.60 4.43 -23.66
C GLN A 11 4.77 5.85 -23.07
N LEU A 12 4.02 6.83 -23.58
CA LEU A 12 4.02 8.20 -23.07
C LEU A 12 3.45 8.31 -21.65
N VAL A 13 2.45 7.49 -21.31
CA VAL A 13 1.90 7.42 -19.94
C VAL A 13 2.92 6.80 -18.98
N ASP A 14 3.69 5.80 -19.43
CA ASP A 14 4.69 5.12 -18.60
C ASP A 14 5.88 6.04 -18.28
N GLU A 15 6.44 6.75 -19.26
CA GLU A 15 7.55 7.68 -19.04
C GLU A 15 7.17 8.89 -18.16
N LYS A 16 5.97 9.46 -18.38
CA LYS A 16 5.48 10.60 -17.57
C LYS A 16 5.17 10.17 -16.14
N SER A 17 4.64 8.96 -15.96
CA SER A 17 4.41 8.37 -14.64
C SER A 17 5.74 8.12 -13.93
N HIS A 18 6.72 7.54 -14.61
CA HIS A 18 8.04 7.28 -14.03
C HIS A 18 8.76 8.56 -13.59
N LYS A 19 8.79 9.60 -14.44
CA LYS A 19 9.35 10.92 -14.07
C LYS A 19 8.61 11.54 -12.88
N SER A 20 7.28 11.43 -12.85
CA SER A 20 6.46 11.95 -11.75
C SER A 20 6.70 11.20 -10.43
N LEU A 21 6.86 9.88 -10.46
CA LEU A 21 7.17 9.06 -9.28
C LEU A 21 8.56 9.38 -8.72
N THR A 22 9.56 9.55 -9.60
CA THR A 22 10.92 9.95 -9.21
C THR A 22 10.94 11.33 -8.57
N LEU A 23 10.24 12.31 -9.15
CA LEU A 23 10.08 13.65 -8.56
C LEU A 23 9.40 13.60 -7.18
N CYS A 24 8.32 12.82 -7.03
CA CYS A 24 7.65 12.66 -5.73
C CYS A 24 8.60 12.06 -4.68
N ARG A 25 9.37 11.03 -5.03
CA ARG A 25 10.37 10.42 -4.13
C ARG A 25 11.45 11.41 -3.72
N THR A 26 11.93 12.25 -4.63
CA THR A 26 12.93 13.28 -4.31
C THR A 26 12.38 14.33 -3.35
N VAL A 27 11.15 14.81 -3.57
CA VAL A 27 10.51 15.80 -2.69
C VAL A 27 10.27 15.23 -1.28
N LEU A 28 9.91 13.95 -1.17
CA LEU A 28 9.69 13.29 0.13
C LEU A 28 10.96 13.10 0.95
N LYS A 29 12.12 12.97 0.28
CA LYS A 29 13.44 12.87 0.93
C LYS A 29 13.97 14.21 1.45
N SER A 30 13.46 15.34 0.95
CA SER A 30 13.92 16.65 1.42
C SER A 30 13.35 16.97 2.81
N PRO A 31 14.20 17.28 3.81
CA PRO A 31 13.74 17.64 5.16
C PRO A 31 12.98 18.97 5.19
N GLN A 32 13.25 19.86 4.24
CA GLN A 32 12.66 21.21 4.14
C GLN A 32 11.26 21.21 3.51
N THR A 33 10.78 20.08 3.00
CA THR A 33 9.45 19.99 2.39
C THR A 33 8.35 20.18 3.43
N SER A 34 7.52 21.19 3.23
CA SER A 34 6.34 21.46 4.06
C SER A 34 5.37 20.27 4.08
N GLN A 35 4.59 20.13 5.15
CA GLN A 35 3.64 19.01 5.28
C GLN A 35 2.57 19.02 4.18
N ALA A 36 2.09 20.20 3.77
CA ALA A 36 1.11 20.34 2.67
C ALA A 36 1.68 19.85 1.33
N THR A 37 2.95 20.17 1.05
CA THR A 37 3.65 19.67 -0.13
C THR A 37 3.88 18.16 -0.05
N ARG A 38 4.24 17.62 1.12
CA ARG A 38 4.38 16.17 1.33
C ARG A 38 3.07 15.44 1.03
N VAL A 39 1.95 15.90 1.56
CA VAL A 39 0.63 15.32 1.29
C VAL A 39 0.32 15.39 -0.21
N SER A 40 0.54 16.53 -0.86
CA SER A 40 0.29 16.68 -2.29
C SER A 40 1.13 15.71 -3.14
N CYS A 41 2.41 15.53 -2.79
CA CYS A 41 3.30 14.58 -3.47
C CYS A 41 2.87 13.12 -3.22
N LEU A 42 2.53 12.75 -1.99
CA LEU A 42 2.07 11.40 -1.65
C LEU A 42 0.72 11.08 -2.31
N ALA A 43 -0.23 12.01 -2.31
CA ALA A 43 -1.51 11.86 -2.97
C ALA A 43 -1.33 11.64 -4.48
N ARG A 44 -0.43 12.40 -5.11
CA ARG A 44 -0.09 12.20 -6.52
C ARG A 44 0.60 10.86 -6.77
N PHE A 45 1.50 10.44 -5.88
CA PHE A 45 2.19 9.15 -5.96
C PHE A 45 1.19 7.99 -5.89
N VAL A 46 0.28 8.00 -4.91
CA VAL A 46 -0.80 7.03 -4.76
C VAL A 46 -1.70 7.01 -6.00
N ALA A 47 -2.13 8.18 -6.48
CA ALA A 47 -2.97 8.29 -7.67
C ALA A 47 -2.30 7.71 -8.93
N LEU A 48 -0.99 7.89 -9.07
CA LEU A 48 -0.23 7.28 -10.17
C LEU A 48 -0.20 5.76 -10.05
N LEU A 49 0.05 5.21 -8.86
CA LEU A 49 0.02 3.76 -8.64
C LEU A 49 -1.37 3.16 -8.90
N ASP A 50 -2.44 3.83 -8.47
CA ASP A 50 -3.83 3.41 -8.75
C ASP A 50 -4.21 3.51 -10.23
N ALA A 51 -3.53 4.37 -10.98
CA ALA A 51 -3.73 4.51 -12.43
C ALA A 51 -3.02 3.41 -13.23
N LEU A 52 -2.04 2.71 -12.66
CA LEU A 52 -1.31 1.67 -13.37
C LEU A 52 -2.24 0.53 -13.80
N PRO A 53 -2.25 0.17 -15.10
CA PRO A 53 -3.07 -0.93 -15.60
C PRO A 53 -2.78 -2.26 -14.90
N SER A 54 -1.51 -2.52 -14.55
CA SER A 54 -1.06 -3.70 -13.81
C SER A 54 -1.69 -3.76 -12.42
N VAL A 55 -1.69 -2.67 -11.67
CA VAL A 55 -2.36 -2.58 -10.35
C VAL A 55 -3.85 -2.85 -10.48
N ARG A 56 -4.52 -2.26 -11.48
CA ARG A 56 -5.97 -2.48 -11.70
C ARG A 56 -6.31 -3.90 -12.15
N ALA A 57 -5.38 -4.57 -12.85
CA ALA A 57 -5.54 -5.98 -13.22
C ALA A 57 -5.39 -6.88 -11.99
N LEU A 58 -4.37 -6.64 -11.18
CA LEU A 58 -4.13 -7.33 -9.91
C LEU A 58 -5.29 -7.15 -8.93
N ASP A 59 -5.80 -5.92 -8.76
CA ASP A 59 -6.96 -5.65 -7.90
C ASP A 59 -8.20 -6.46 -8.35
N ARG A 60 -8.37 -6.68 -9.65
CA ARG A 60 -9.47 -7.49 -10.19
C ARG A 60 -9.24 -8.98 -9.92
N GLN A 61 -8.02 -9.47 -10.13
CA GLN A 61 -7.65 -10.87 -9.87
C GLN A 61 -7.81 -11.24 -8.39
N LEU A 62 -7.34 -10.36 -7.49
CA LEU A 62 -7.47 -10.53 -6.04
C LEU A 62 -8.92 -10.58 -5.58
N ARG A 63 -9.82 -9.81 -6.22
CA ARG A 63 -11.25 -9.81 -5.88
C ARG A 63 -11.99 -11.02 -6.43
N SER A 64 -11.56 -11.57 -7.56
CA SER A 64 -12.22 -12.73 -8.18
C SER A 64 -11.86 -14.05 -7.51
N ASN A 65 -11.05 -14.06 -6.45
CA ASN A 65 -10.45 -15.27 -5.85
C ASN A 65 -9.86 -16.20 -6.93
N ALA A 66 -9.39 -15.62 -8.04
CA ALA A 66 -8.80 -16.41 -9.09
C ALA A 66 -7.46 -16.91 -8.56
N THR A 67 -7.25 -18.23 -8.60
CA THR A 67 -6.00 -18.91 -8.22
C THR A 67 -4.87 -18.65 -9.23
N SER A 68 -4.77 -17.41 -9.72
CA SER A 68 -3.65 -16.99 -10.56
C SER A 68 -2.45 -16.68 -9.67
N HIS A 69 -1.33 -17.33 -9.96
CA HIS A 69 -0.04 -17.06 -9.33
C HIS A 69 0.30 -15.57 -9.45
N ILE A 70 0.57 -14.91 -8.33
CA ILE A 70 1.00 -13.49 -8.32
C ILE A 70 2.52 -13.49 -8.27
N SER A 71 3.16 -12.92 -9.28
CA SER A 71 4.62 -12.84 -9.32
C SER A 71 5.19 -11.97 -8.20
N THR A 72 6.45 -12.19 -7.82
CA THR A 72 7.13 -11.40 -6.78
C THR A 72 7.18 -9.91 -7.13
N SER A 73 7.33 -9.55 -8.42
CA SER A 73 7.32 -8.15 -8.86
C SER A 73 5.94 -7.50 -8.72
N GLU A 74 4.87 -8.24 -8.95
CA GLU A 74 3.49 -7.79 -8.69
C GLU A 74 3.21 -7.63 -7.20
N CYS A 75 3.69 -8.56 -6.36
CA CYS A 75 3.64 -8.40 -4.90
C CYS A 75 4.37 -7.14 -4.43
N ARG A 76 5.58 -6.87 -4.96
CA ARG A 76 6.34 -5.65 -4.67
C ARG A 76 5.56 -4.39 -5.05
N LEU A 77 4.91 -4.39 -6.21
CA LEU A 77 4.12 -3.24 -6.66
C LEU A 77 2.90 -2.98 -5.76
N LEU A 78 2.20 -4.03 -5.34
CA LEU A 78 1.08 -3.94 -4.40
C LEU A 78 1.51 -3.51 -3.00
N LEU A 79 2.69 -3.97 -2.55
CA LEU A 79 3.30 -3.55 -1.30
C LEU A 79 3.66 -2.06 -1.33
N ASP A 80 4.36 -1.60 -2.37
CA ASP A 80 4.72 -0.19 -2.58
C ASP A 80 3.49 0.72 -2.54
N ARG A 81 2.41 0.31 -3.21
CA ARG A 81 1.13 1.01 -3.18
C ARG A 81 0.55 1.09 -1.77
N SER A 82 0.59 -0.01 -1.03
CA SER A 82 0.02 -0.04 0.32
C SER A 82 0.83 0.81 1.31
N ILE A 83 2.15 0.81 1.19
CA ILE A 83 3.04 1.69 1.96
C ILE A 83 2.76 3.16 1.61
N ALA A 84 2.57 3.48 0.34
CA ALA A 84 2.22 4.85 -0.07
C ALA A 84 0.93 5.35 0.58
N TYR A 85 -0.09 4.50 0.68
CA TYR A 85 -1.32 4.82 1.41
C TYR A 85 -1.07 5.07 2.90
N ARG A 86 -0.24 4.25 3.55
CA ARG A 86 0.15 4.46 4.96
C ARG A 86 0.86 5.80 5.15
N ASP A 87 1.85 6.09 4.31
CA ASP A 87 2.64 7.32 4.40
C ASP A 87 1.77 8.56 4.13
N LEU A 88 0.83 8.46 3.18
CA LEU A 88 -0.17 9.50 2.94
C LEU A 88 -1.07 9.71 4.16
N ALA A 89 -1.49 8.63 4.82
CA ALA A 89 -2.27 8.71 6.05
C ALA A 89 -1.53 9.45 7.17
N GLN A 90 -0.25 9.10 7.41
CA GLN A 90 0.62 9.80 8.35
C GLN A 90 0.74 11.30 8.02
N ALA A 91 0.89 11.62 6.74
CA ALA A 91 1.02 13.00 6.30
C ALA A 91 -0.27 13.81 6.52
N PHE A 92 -1.45 13.24 6.24
CA PHE A 92 -2.74 13.85 6.57
C PHE A 92 -2.93 14.05 8.08
N HIS A 93 -2.53 13.08 8.89
CA HIS A 93 -2.58 13.22 10.34
C HIS A 93 -1.74 14.41 10.84
N ARG A 94 -0.52 14.57 10.32
CA ARG A 94 0.36 15.71 10.65
C ARG A 94 -0.20 17.06 10.20
N LEU A 95 -1.08 17.08 9.21
CA LEU A 95 -1.83 18.28 8.80
C LEU A 95 -3.10 18.53 9.63
N GLY A 96 -3.45 17.64 10.56
CA GLY A 96 -4.68 17.72 11.35
C GLY A 96 -5.92 17.17 10.62
N ASP A 97 -5.75 16.56 9.45
CA ASP A 97 -6.86 15.96 8.68
C ASP A 97 -7.10 14.51 9.12
N SER A 98 -7.90 14.37 10.17
CA SER A 98 -8.23 13.08 10.78
C SER A 98 -9.05 12.17 9.87
N CYS A 99 -9.95 12.75 9.07
CA CYS A 99 -10.81 12.00 8.15
C CYS A 99 -9.99 11.33 7.05
N ASN A 100 -9.15 12.10 6.36
CA ASN A 100 -8.30 11.54 5.31
C ASN A 100 -7.22 10.62 5.88
N SER A 101 -6.69 10.90 7.07
CA SER A 101 -5.79 9.97 7.75
C SER A 101 -6.44 8.59 7.96
N THR A 102 -7.60 8.53 8.61
CA THR A 102 -8.29 7.25 8.87
C THR A 102 -8.64 6.52 7.58
N TYR A 103 -9.15 7.23 6.57
CA TYR A 103 -9.46 6.63 5.27
C TYR A 103 -8.23 5.94 4.65
N ASN A 104 -7.08 6.62 4.65
CA ASN A 104 -5.87 6.08 4.03
C ASN A 104 -5.26 4.92 4.83
N TYR A 105 -5.34 4.92 6.17
CA TYR A 105 -4.95 3.75 6.98
C TYR A 105 -5.84 2.53 6.77
N GLN A 106 -7.16 2.73 6.70
CA GLN A 106 -8.09 1.65 6.35
C GLN A 106 -7.71 1.06 5.00
N ARG A 107 -7.44 1.91 4.01
CA ARG A 107 -7.03 1.48 2.67
C ARG A 107 -5.72 0.70 2.69
N ALA A 108 -4.67 1.23 3.34
CA ALA A 108 -3.37 0.57 3.46
C ALA A 108 -3.47 -0.82 4.11
N THR A 109 -4.17 -0.90 5.25
CA THR A 109 -4.29 -2.15 6.01
C THR A 109 -5.17 -3.19 5.31
N THR A 110 -6.21 -2.79 4.58
CA THR A 110 -6.97 -3.70 3.73
C THR A 110 -6.10 -4.27 2.60
N LEU A 111 -5.36 -3.43 1.89
CA LEU A 111 -4.50 -3.89 0.80
C LEU A 111 -3.39 -4.83 1.28
N LEU A 112 -2.72 -4.49 2.39
CA LEU A 112 -1.69 -5.34 3.00
C LEU A 112 -2.26 -6.68 3.47
N GLN A 113 -3.45 -6.69 4.07
CA GLN A 113 -4.11 -7.93 4.48
C GLN A 113 -4.43 -8.82 3.29
N THR A 114 -5.00 -8.24 2.22
CA THR A 114 -5.32 -8.99 1.00
C THR A 114 -4.06 -9.56 0.38
N LEU A 115 -3.01 -8.75 0.25
CA LEU A 115 -1.72 -9.19 -0.29
C LEU A 115 -1.11 -10.33 0.54
N PHE A 116 -1.07 -10.17 1.87
CA PHE A 116 -0.54 -11.21 2.76
C PHE A 116 -1.31 -12.53 2.61
N SER A 117 -2.65 -12.48 2.65
CA SER A 117 -3.48 -13.67 2.46
C SER A 117 -3.27 -14.32 1.09
N SER A 118 -3.05 -13.54 0.04
CA SER A 118 -2.78 -14.06 -1.31
C SER A 118 -1.39 -14.68 -1.45
N ILE A 119 -0.38 -14.17 -0.72
CA ILE A 119 0.94 -14.79 -0.67
C ILE A 119 0.87 -16.11 0.09
N SER A 120 0.20 -16.13 1.26
CA SER A 120 0.08 -17.32 2.11
C SER A 120 -0.79 -18.44 1.51
N ALA A 121 -1.75 -18.12 0.64
CA ALA A 121 -2.64 -19.10 0.02
C ALA A 121 -2.02 -19.87 -1.15
N GLN A 122 -0.85 -19.46 -1.65
CA GLN A 122 -0.18 -20.15 -2.76
C GLN A 122 0.76 -21.20 -2.17
N GLU A 123 0.51 -22.47 -2.51
CA GLU A 123 1.04 -23.69 -1.86
C GLU A 123 2.54 -23.65 -1.51
N GLU A 124 2.84 -24.24 -0.35
CA GLU A 124 4.15 -24.41 0.29
C GLU A 124 5.19 -25.19 -0.54
N SER A 125 4.77 -25.77 -1.68
CA SER A 125 5.54 -26.75 -2.46
C SER A 125 6.87 -26.24 -3.02
N GLU A 126 7.09 -24.94 -3.06
CA GLU A 126 8.42 -24.33 -3.26
C GLU A 126 8.29 -22.84 -2.90
N ILE A 127 8.22 -22.53 -1.60
CA ILE A 127 8.45 -21.15 -1.18
C ILE A 127 9.92 -20.85 -1.45
N CYS A 128 10.20 -20.38 -2.67
CA CYS A 128 11.45 -19.71 -3.00
C CYS A 128 11.70 -18.63 -1.94
N ALA A 129 12.94 -18.50 -1.47
CA ALA A 129 13.33 -17.59 -0.39
C ALA A 129 12.72 -16.18 -0.56
N ASP A 130 12.69 -15.68 -1.80
CA ASP A 130 12.09 -14.41 -2.20
C ASP A 130 10.61 -14.25 -1.81
N ARG A 131 9.81 -15.33 -1.83
CA ARG A 131 8.39 -15.27 -1.47
C ARG A 131 8.19 -15.27 0.04
N ARG A 132 9.03 -15.99 0.79
CA ARG A 132 9.04 -15.93 2.27
C ARG A 132 9.41 -14.53 2.72
N GLU A 133 10.47 -13.97 2.16
CA GLU A 133 10.88 -12.58 2.41
C GLU A 133 9.74 -11.60 2.08
N MET A 134 9.02 -11.83 0.98
CA MET A 134 7.85 -11.00 0.62
C MET A 134 6.71 -11.11 1.64
N ALA A 135 6.41 -12.32 2.12
CA ALA A 135 5.40 -12.55 3.15
C ALA A 135 5.78 -11.82 4.45
N ASP A 136 7.03 -11.99 4.91
CA ASP A 136 7.56 -11.36 6.12
C ASP A 136 7.55 -9.83 6.00
N THR A 137 7.97 -9.29 4.86
CA THR A 137 7.98 -7.84 4.60
C THR A 137 6.55 -7.29 4.57
N THR A 138 5.63 -7.96 3.89
CA THR A 138 4.21 -7.56 3.82
C THR A 138 3.57 -7.59 5.21
N GLN A 139 3.88 -8.62 5.99
CA GLN A 139 3.39 -8.76 7.35
C GLN A 139 3.93 -7.68 8.28
N LYS A 140 5.24 -7.40 8.22
CA LYS A 140 5.85 -6.31 8.99
C LYS A 140 5.18 -4.98 8.65
N ALA A 141 5.00 -4.68 7.36
CA ALA A 141 4.32 -3.46 6.92
C ALA A 141 2.87 -3.41 7.41
N LEU A 142 2.14 -4.54 7.44
CA LEU A 142 0.79 -4.63 8.00
C LEU A 142 0.77 -4.32 9.50
N MET A 143 1.69 -4.90 10.27
CA MET A 143 1.82 -4.65 11.71
C MET A 143 2.13 -3.19 12.00
N GLU A 144 3.10 -2.60 11.28
CA GLU A 144 3.42 -1.17 11.39
C GLU A 144 2.20 -0.30 11.10
N ALA A 145 1.50 -0.55 9.98
CA ALA A 145 0.32 0.23 9.61
C ALA A 145 -0.82 0.13 10.63
N LEU A 146 -1.04 -1.04 11.24
CA LEU A 146 -2.05 -1.23 12.28
C LEU A 146 -1.66 -0.53 13.58
N CYS A 147 -0.40 -0.62 14.00
CA CYS A 147 0.10 0.07 15.20
C CYS A 147 0.01 1.59 15.05
N ASP A 148 0.48 2.13 13.92
CA ASP A 148 0.40 3.56 13.61
C ASP A 148 -1.05 4.05 13.57
N TRP A 149 -1.94 3.29 12.93
CA TRP A 149 -3.35 3.64 12.88
C TRP A 149 -3.97 3.63 14.28
N ALA A 150 -3.71 2.61 15.09
CA ALA A 150 -4.21 2.55 16.46
C ALA A 150 -3.73 3.73 17.31
N GLU A 151 -2.45 4.10 17.21
CA GLU A 151 -1.87 5.25 17.89
C GLU A 151 -2.63 6.52 17.52
N ILE A 152 -2.83 6.74 16.23
CA ILE A 152 -3.54 7.92 15.71
C ILE A 152 -4.98 7.96 16.19
N GLU A 153 -5.70 6.83 16.16
CA GLU A 153 -7.05 6.74 16.69
C GLU A 153 -7.10 7.07 18.20
N ARG A 154 -6.07 6.70 18.99
CA ARG A 154 -5.98 7.12 20.41
C ARG A 154 -5.75 8.62 20.55
N THR A 155 -4.85 9.21 19.76
CA THR A 155 -4.59 10.67 19.81
C THR A 155 -5.84 11.49 19.48
N MET A 156 -6.77 10.91 18.69
CA MET A 156 -8.05 11.51 18.33
C MET A 156 -9.17 11.21 19.34
N GLY A 157 -8.87 10.53 20.45
CA GLY A 157 -9.84 10.16 21.48
C GLY A 157 -10.75 8.97 21.11
N ARG A 158 -10.51 8.28 19.99
CA ARG A 158 -11.32 7.16 19.48
C ARG A 158 -10.83 5.82 20.02
N ASN A 159 -10.78 5.71 21.35
CA ASN A 159 -10.17 4.59 22.08
C ASN A 159 -10.78 3.22 21.76
N THR A 160 -12.09 3.14 21.54
CA THR A 160 -12.75 1.88 21.15
C THR A 160 -12.26 1.38 19.77
N ILE A 161 -12.04 2.30 18.82
CA ILE A 161 -11.53 1.96 17.49
C ILE A 161 -10.07 1.55 17.60
N ALA A 162 -9.26 2.33 18.32
CA ALA A 162 -7.86 2.02 18.56
C ALA A 162 -7.68 0.62 19.17
N LYS A 163 -8.46 0.27 20.20
CA LYS A 163 -8.42 -1.04 20.83
C LYS A 163 -8.74 -2.17 19.84
N ARG A 164 -9.78 -2.01 19.00
CA ARG A 164 -10.12 -3.00 17.97
C ARG A 164 -8.99 -3.21 16.96
N ILE A 165 -8.29 -2.15 16.58
CA ILE A 165 -7.13 -2.23 15.67
C ILE A 165 -5.96 -2.95 16.36
N GLN A 166 -5.67 -2.63 17.62
CA GLN A 166 -4.64 -3.33 18.40
C GLN A 166 -4.96 -4.81 18.57
N ASP A 167 -6.22 -5.16 18.86
CA ASP A 167 -6.65 -6.55 18.96
C ASP A 167 -6.45 -7.29 17.63
N ARG A 168 -6.62 -6.60 16.50
CA ARG A 168 -6.32 -7.15 15.17
C ARG A 168 -4.82 -7.37 14.96
N ALA A 169 -3.98 -6.41 15.35
CA ALA A 169 -2.52 -6.57 15.30
C ALA A 169 -2.06 -7.74 16.19
N ALA A 170 -2.60 -7.85 17.41
CA ALA A 170 -2.28 -8.94 18.33
C ALA A 170 -2.68 -10.33 17.79
N ARG A 171 -3.81 -10.44 17.07
CA ARG A 171 -4.22 -11.69 16.40
C ARG A 171 -3.23 -12.09 15.30
N LEU A 172 -2.72 -11.13 14.53
CA LEU A 172 -1.70 -11.40 13.50
C LEU A 172 -0.40 -11.93 14.14
N THR A 173 0.04 -11.34 15.27
CA THR A 173 1.20 -11.84 16.02
C THR A 173 0.98 -13.24 16.60
N LYS A 174 -0.22 -13.55 17.11
CA LYS A 174 -0.53 -14.88 17.66
C LYS A 174 -0.61 -15.96 16.59
N SER A 175 -1.10 -15.63 15.39
CA SER A 175 -1.10 -16.56 14.26
C SER A 175 0.32 -17.03 13.93
N LEU A 176 1.33 -16.17 14.12
CA LEU A 176 2.74 -16.49 13.88
C LEU A 176 3.38 -17.37 14.94
N ALA A 177 3.03 -17.19 16.21
CA ALA A 177 3.63 -17.98 17.29
C ALA A 177 3.23 -19.46 17.24
N ASN A 178 2.18 -19.77 16.47
CA ASN A 178 1.62 -21.11 16.33
C ASN A 178 1.80 -21.70 14.92
N SER A 179 2.50 -20.99 14.02
CA SER A 179 2.88 -21.47 12.67
C SER A 179 4.36 -21.84 12.67
#